data_AF-A0A369Q9R4-F1
#
_entry.id   AF-A0A369Q9R4-F1
#
_cell.length_a   1.000
_cell.length_b   1.000
_cell.length_c   1.000
_cell.angle_alpha   90.00
_cell.angle_beta   90.00
_cell.angle_gamma   90.00
#
_symmetry.space_group_name_H-M   'P 1'
#
loop_
_entity.id
_entity.type
_entity.pdbx_description
1 polymer ?
#
loop_
_entity_poly.entity_id
_entity_poly.type
_entity_poly.pdbx_seq_one_letter_code
_entity_poly.pdbx_strand_id
1 'polypeptide(L)'
;MISATIAQMRIQRDLTDAEAALAEALVKQTSLLATLLTARRDVSTKPFQGHLEIVRLLKSQQALLDAEGNLLRVHGGLKKIQGDVLGYVECPENEPMKEIKTG
;
A
#
# COMPACT_ATOMS: atom_id res chain seq x y z
N MET A 1 -6.06 -30.18 6.66
CA MET A 1 -4.71 -29.64 6.35
C MET A 1 -4.89 -28.62 5.23
N ILE A 2 -4.50 -27.36 5.42
CA ILE A 2 -4.56 -26.35 4.34
C ILE A 2 -3.41 -26.65 3.38
N SER A 3 -3.66 -26.69 2.07
CA SER A 3 -2.59 -26.90 1.08
C SER A 3 -1.70 -25.66 0.96
N ALA A 4 -0.43 -25.84 0.60
CA ALA A 4 0.52 -24.75 0.40
C ALA A 4 -0.02 -23.69 -0.59
N THR A 5 -0.71 -24.13 -1.64
CA THR A 5 -1.37 -23.27 -2.62
C THR A 5 -2.46 -22.39 -2.00
N ILE A 6 -3.30 -22.92 -1.11
CA ILE A 6 -4.35 -22.13 -0.45
C ILE A 6 -3.74 -21.10 0.51
N ALA A 7 -2.70 -21.48 1.27
CA ALA A 7 -1.99 -20.55 2.15
C ALA A 7 -1.37 -19.40 1.35
N GLN A 8 -0.78 -19.72 0.21
CA GLN A 8 -0.17 -18.74 -0.68
C GLN A 8 -1.19 -17.77 -1.31
N MET A 9 -2.33 -18.29 -1.80
CA MET A 9 -3.40 -17.43 -2.34
C MET A 9 -3.89 -16.43 -1.29
N ARG A 10 -3.99 -16.87 -0.02
CA ARG A 10 -4.34 -15.98 1.10
C ARG A 10 -3.30 -14.91 1.33
N ILE A 11 -2.02 -15.28 1.40
CA ILE A 11 -0.91 -14.33 1.57
C ILE A 11 -0.90 -13.29 0.44
N GLN A 12 -1.03 -13.73 -0.82
CA GLN A 12 -1.02 -12.82 -1.96
C GLN A 12 -2.19 -11.83 -1.89
N ARG A 13 -3.40 -12.31 -1.60
CA ARG A 13 -4.57 -11.46 -1.45
C ARG A 13 -4.38 -10.45 -0.32
N ASP A 14 -4.01 -10.92 0.87
CA ASP A 14 -3.87 -10.05 2.04
C ASP A 14 -2.77 -8.99 1.84
N LEU A 15 -1.73 -9.32 1.07
CA LEU A 15 -0.67 -8.39 0.67
C LEU A 15 -1.19 -7.32 -0.31
N THR A 16 -1.89 -7.72 -1.37
CA THR A 16 -2.47 -6.80 -2.34
C THR A 16 -3.52 -5.88 -1.70
N ASP A 17 -4.32 -6.40 -0.77
CA ASP A 17 -5.28 -5.61 0.02
C ASP A 17 -4.55 -4.55 0.87
N ALA A 18 -3.41 -4.91 1.47
CA ALA A 18 -2.60 -3.97 2.25
C ALA A 18 -1.96 -2.87 1.38
N GLU A 19 -1.46 -3.22 0.19
CA GLU A 19 -0.93 -2.26 -0.78
C GLU A 19 -2.02 -1.26 -1.23
N ALA A 20 -3.21 -1.77 -1.57
CA ALA A 20 -4.34 -0.94 -1.97
C ALA A 20 -4.80 0.01 -0.84
N ALA A 21 -4.84 -0.48 0.41
CA ALA A 21 -5.21 0.34 1.56
C ALA A 21 -4.22 1.49 1.82
N LEU A 22 -2.92 1.28 1.61
CA LEU A 22 -1.92 2.35 1.72
C LEU A 22 -2.06 3.39 0.61
N ALA A 23 -2.26 2.95 -0.63
CA ALA A 23 -2.50 3.86 -1.75
C ALA A 23 -3.73 4.74 -1.51
N GLU A 24 -4.83 4.14 -1.03
CA GLU A 24 -6.04 4.89 -0.68
C GLU A 24 -5.78 5.91 0.46
N ALA A 25 -5.02 5.52 1.48
CA ALA A 25 -4.66 6.41 2.57
C ALA A 25 -3.84 7.63 2.09
N LEU A 26 -2.89 7.42 1.16
CA LEU A 26 -2.10 8.50 0.56
C LEU A 26 -2.96 9.49 -0.23
N VAL A 27 -3.93 9.00 -1.02
CA VAL A 27 -4.89 9.84 -1.74
C VAL A 27 -5.68 10.71 -0.77
N LYS A 28 -6.21 10.10 0.31
CA LYS A 28 -6.99 10.81 1.34
C LYS A 28 -6.16 11.88 2.05
N GLN A 29 -4.91 11.59 2.42
CA GLN A 29 -4.04 12.56 3.07
C GLN A 29 -3.63 13.70 2.13
N THR A 30 -3.46 13.42 0.85
CA THR A 30 -3.17 14.46 -0.16
C THR A 30 -4.35 15.41 -0.33
N SER A 31 -5.57 14.87 -0.39
CA SER A 31 -6.81 15.68 -0.41
C SER A 31 -6.95 16.56 0.84
N LEU A 32 -6.61 16.02 2.02
CA LEU A 32 -6.62 16.79 3.26
C LEU A 32 -5.58 17.91 3.26
N LEU A 33 -4.37 17.65 2.78
CA LEU A 33 -3.31 18.66 2.66
C LEU A 33 -3.74 19.80 1.73
N ALA A 34 -4.30 19.48 0.56
CA ALA A 34 -4.82 20.49 -0.37
C ALA A 34 -5.91 21.36 0.28
N THR A 35 -6.81 20.74 1.03
CA THR A 35 -7.86 21.44 1.79
C THR A 35 -7.26 22.40 2.83
N LEU A 36 -6.29 21.94 3.62
CA LEU A 36 -5.64 22.74 4.66
C LEU A 36 -4.88 23.94 4.06
N LEU A 37 -4.15 23.73 2.96
CA LEU A 37 -3.41 24.79 2.28
C LEU A 37 -4.36 25.83 1.66
N THR A 38 -5.47 25.38 1.07
CA THR A 38 -6.50 26.27 0.52
C THR A 38 -7.15 27.10 1.63
N ALA A 39 -7.57 26.47 2.72
CA ALA A 39 -8.15 27.16 3.87
C ALA A 39 -7.17 28.19 4.48
N ARG A 40 -5.88 27.84 4.58
CA ARG A 40 -4.85 28.75 5.08
C ARG A 40 -4.60 29.95 4.16
N ARG A 41 -4.76 29.78 2.85
CA ARG A 41 -4.68 30.89 1.87
C ARG A 41 -5.88 31.81 1.98
N ASP A 42 -7.08 31.23 2.09
CA ASP A 42 -8.34 31.97 2.03
C ASP A 42 -8.66 32.70 3.35
N VAL A 43 -8.24 32.12 4.48
CA VAL A 43 -8.30 32.78 5.78
C VAL A 43 -6.98 33.52 5.97
N SER A 44 -7.01 34.85 6.03
CA SER A 44 -5.84 35.70 6.31
C SER A 44 -5.26 35.43 7.72
N THR A 45 -4.61 34.28 7.85
CA THR A 45 -4.00 33.78 9.08
C THR A 45 -2.57 34.28 9.20
N LYS A 46 -2.09 34.45 10.44
CA LYS A 46 -0.66 34.73 10.67
C LYS A 46 0.16 33.57 10.09
N PRO A 47 1.33 33.83 9.47
CA PRO A 47 2.15 32.80 8.81
C PRO A 47 2.43 31.54 9.65
N PHE A 48 2.44 31.64 10.98
CA PHE A 48 2.75 30.52 11.87
C PHE A 48 1.53 29.70 12.31
N GLN A 49 0.30 30.19 12.12
CA GLN A 49 -0.89 29.42 12.48
C GLN A 49 -1.07 28.22 11.54
N GLY A 50 -1.25 27.03 12.12
CA GLY A 50 -1.45 25.78 11.39
C GLY A 50 -0.19 25.21 10.72
N HIS A 51 0.95 25.91 10.71
CA HIS A 51 2.18 25.41 10.08
C HIS A 51 2.66 24.10 10.72
N LEU A 52 2.66 24.02 12.05
CA LEU A 52 3.07 22.80 12.77
C LEU A 52 2.18 21.60 12.42
N GLU A 53 0.88 21.83 12.22
CA GLU A 53 -0.06 20.76 11.84
C GLU A 53 0.15 20.29 10.39
N ILE A 54 0.43 21.22 9.46
CA ILE A 54 0.83 20.88 8.09
C ILE A 54 2.10 20.03 8.10
N VAL A 55 3.11 20.41 8.91
CA VAL A 55 4.34 19.62 9.05
C VAL A 55 4.06 18.22 9.60
N ARG A 56 3.17 18.10 10.60
CA ARG A 56 2.77 16.78 11.13
C ARG A 56 2.05 15.93 10.10
N LEU A 57 1.16 16.52 9.30
CA LEU A 57 0.48 15.81 8.21
C LEU A 57 1.48 15.31 7.16
N LEU A 58 2.43 16.15 6.73
CA LEU A 58 3.48 15.75 5.78
C LEU A 58 4.36 14.63 6.32
N LYS A 59 4.70 14.66 7.62
CA LYS A 59 5.42 13.54 8.26
C LYS A 59 4.60 12.26 8.28
N SER A 60 3.28 12.35 8.47
CA SER A 60 2.40 11.18 8.36
C SER A 60 2.37 10.62 6.94
N GLN A 61 2.39 11.47 5.91
CA GLN A 61 2.44 11.02 4.51
C GLN A 61 3.75 10.32 4.20
N GLN A 62 4.89 10.85 4.68
CA GLN A 62 6.19 10.20 4.53
C GLN A 62 6.21 8.80 5.17
N ALA A 63 5.65 8.65 6.36
CA ALA A 63 5.57 7.35 7.02
C ALA A 63 4.74 6.33 6.24
N LEU A 64 3.69 6.77 5.54
CA LEU A 64 2.92 5.89 4.64
C LEU A 64 3.71 5.47 3.40
N LEU A 65 4.46 6.40 2.78
CA LEU A 65 5.33 6.09 1.64
C LEU A 65 6.44 5.10 2.03
N ASP A 66 7.03 5.27 3.22
CA ASP A 66 8.02 4.33 3.73
C ASP A 66 7.41 2.95 3.97
N ALA A 67 6.17 2.89 4.49
CA ALA A 67 5.43 1.65 4.68
C ALA A 67 5.10 0.96 3.35
N GLU A 68 4.69 1.72 2.34
CA GLU A 68 4.40 1.22 0.98
C GLU A 68 5.65 0.64 0.34
N GLY A 69 6.78 1.35 0.41
CA GLY A 69 8.07 0.86 -0.08
C GLY A 69 8.52 -0.44 0.61
N ASN A 70 8.23 -0.60 1.90
CA ASN A 70 8.49 -1.85 2.62
C ASN A 70 7.55 -2.98 2.17
N LEU A 71 6.26 -2.71 1.96
CA LEU A 71 5.30 -3.70 1.46
C LEU A 71 5.65 -4.19 0.05
N LEU A 72 6.03 -3.28 -0.85
CA LEU A 72 6.49 -3.66 -2.20
C LEU A 72 7.73 -4.55 -2.17
N ARG A 73 8.64 -4.34 -1.21
CA ARG A 73 9.80 -5.24 -0.99
C ARG A 73 9.39 -6.61 -0.47
N VAL A 74 8.42 -6.66 0.45
CA VAL A 74 7.84 -7.93 0.92
C VAL A 74 7.19 -8.66 -0.25
N HIS A 75 6.44 -7.98 -1.10
CA HIS A 75 5.87 -8.55 -2.33
C HIS A 75 6.93 -9.14 -3.25
N GLY A 76 7.97 -8.38 -3.59
CA GLY A 76 9.07 -8.90 -4.40
C GLY A 76 9.76 -10.11 -3.76
N GLY A 77 9.95 -10.10 -2.44
CA GLY A 77 10.52 -11.22 -1.68
C GLY A 77 9.64 -12.47 -1.70
N LEU A 78 8.33 -12.31 -1.52
CA LEU A 78 7.37 -13.42 -1.58
C LEU A 78 7.26 -14.02 -2.98
N LYS A 79 7.30 -13.19 -4.03
CA LYS A 79 7.34 -13.66 -5.43
C LYS A 79 8.58 -14.52 -5.71
N LYS A 80 9.73 -14.14 -5.14
CA LYS A 80 10.96 -14.94 -5.25
C LYS A 80 10.82 -16.29 -4.53
N ILE A 81 10.34 -16.30 -3.29
CA ILE A 81 10.12 -17.52 -2.52
C ILE A 81 9.14 -18.46 -3.24
N GLN A 82 8.06 -17.92 -3.81
CA GLN A 82 7.14 -18.70 -4.63
C GLN A 82 7.84 -19.37 -5.81
N GLY A 83 8.65 -18.61 -6.56
CA GLY A 83 9.43 -19.13 -7.68
C GLY A 83 10.33 -20.30 -7.26
N ASP A 84 10.98 -20.17 -6.11
CA ASP A 84 11.90 -21.17 -5.56
C ASP A 84 11.18 -22.45 -5.07
N VAL A 85 9.94 -22.34 -4.57
CA VAL A 85 9.19 -23.46 -3.96
C VAL A 85 8.23 -24.15 -4.92
N LEU A 86 7.57 -23.40 -5.82
CA LEU A 86 6.47 -23.88 -6.66
C LEU A 86 6.69 -23.69 -8.16
N GLY A 87 7.79 -23.05 -8.56
CA GLY A 87 8.00 -22.56 -9.93
C GLY A 87 7.38 -21.17 -10.15
N TYR A 88 7.80 -20.49 -11.22
CA TYR A 88 7.35 -19.13 -11.51
C TYR A 88 5.88 -19.13 -11.95
N VAL A 89 5.03 -18.47 -11.17
CA VAL A 89 3.68 -18.07 -11.58
C VAL A 89 3.66 -16.56 -11.52
N GLU A 90 3.34 -15.89 -12.63
CA GLU A 90 3.14 -14.43 -12.59
C GLU A 90 2.02 -14.11 -11.61
N CYS A 91 2.23 -13.05 -10.82
CA CYS A 91 1.15 -12.53 -10.01
C CYS A 91 0.06 -12.07 -10.97
N PRO A 92 -1.13 -12.67 -10.93
CA PRO A 92 -2.20 -12.27 -11.84
C PRO A 92 -2.57 -10.81 -11.57
N GLU A 93 -2.59 -10.00 -12.62
CA GLU A 93 -3.14 -8.65 -12.57
C GLU A 93 -4.66 -8.78 -12.32
N ASN A 94 -5.07 -8.64 -11.06
CA ASN A 94 -6.47 -8.60 -10.64
C ASN A 94 -7.33 -9.86 -10.89
N GLU A 95 -6.75 -11.04 -11.07
CA GLU A 95 -7.49 -12.31 -11.13
C GLU A 95 -7.00 -13.31 -10.07
N PRO A 96 -7.85 -14.16 -9.47
CA PRO A 96 -7.35 -15.26 -8.65
C PRO A 96 -6.55 -16.24 -9.51
N MET A 97 -5.38 -16.69 -9.03
CA MET A 97 -4.56 -17.72 -9.69
C MET A 97 -5.44 -18.92 -10.06
N LYS A 98 -5.53 -19.21 -11.36
CA LYS A 98 -6.28 -20.37 -11.86
C LYS A 98 -5.64 -21.66 -11.33
N GLU A 99 -6.47 -22.53 -10.80
CA GLU A 99 -6.07 -23.86 -10.31
C GLU A 99 -5.29 -24.60 -11.40
N ILE A 100 -4.04 -24.94 -11.10
CA ILE A 100 -3.23 -25.83 -11.94
C ILE A 100 -3.88 -27.21 -11.79
N LYS A 101 -4.52 -27.69 -12.86
CA LYS A 101 -5.02 -29.07 -12.92
C LYS A 101 -3.84 -30.02 -12.84
N THR A 102 -3.67 -30.66 -11.69
CA THR A 102 -2.80 -31.83 -11.53
C THR A 102 -3.39 -32.98 -12.35
N GLY A 103 -2.72 -33.30 -13.45
CA GLY A 103 -2.89 -34.55 -14.19
C GLY A 103 -2.08 -35.68 -13.56
#